data_AF-A0A248X436-F1
#
_entry.id   AF-A0A248X436-F1
#
_cell.length_a   1.000
_cell.length_b   1.000
_cell.length_c   1.000
_cell.angle_alpha   90.00
_cell.angle_beta   90.00
_cell.angle_gamma   90.00
#
_symmetry.space_group_name_H-M   'P 1'
#
loop_
_entity.id
_entity.type
_entity.pdbx_description
1 polymer ?
#
loop_
_entity_poly.entity_id
_entity_poly.type
_entity_poly.pdbx_seq_one_letter_code
_entity_poly.pdbx_strand_id
1 'polypeptide(L)'
;MSRLITLTNGQQVRGCKNYAINPKPGLVIDTRVELSISLDSDALQEGVPISLYVQGVTANTQTSLRVWVNGLVSGPVEITPVQFRAGYRLDSAKAGSGRGPLVLNVTSGSYTLQRLALMMSDEMNECHVIERFDEYYS
;
A
#
# COMPACT_ATOMS: atom_id res chain seq x y z
N MET A 1 11.24 17.48 0.12
CA MET A 1 11.74 17.76 -1.25
C MET A 1 11.21 16.67 -2.17
N SER A 2 10.10 16.93 -2.85
CA SER A 2 9.58 16.06 -3.90
C SER A 2 10.51 16.11 -5.12
N ARG A 3 10.82 14.96 -5.70
CA ARG A 3 11.59 14.88 -6.96
C ARG A 3 10.62 14.58 -8.08
N LEU A 4 10.78 15.28 -9.21
CA LEU A 4 10.12 14.89 -10.45
C LEU A 4 10.79 13.60 -10.94
N ILE A 5 10.01 12.53 -11.06
CA ILE A 5 10.43 11.24 -11.59
C ILE A 5 9.73 11.06 -12.93
N THR A 6 10.49 10.66 -13.94
CA THR A 6 9.94 10.32 -15.25
C THR A 6 9.74 8.80 -15.30
N LEU A 7 8.50 8.38 -15.52
CA LEU A 7 8.11 6.99 -15.72
C LEU A 7 8.66 6.45 -17.04
N THR A 8 8.73 5.13 -17.20
CA THR A 8 9.15 4.49 -18.46
C THR A 8 8.18 4.78 -19.60
N ASN A 9 6.92 5.10 -19.27
CA ASN A 9 5.91 5.59 -20.22
C ASN A 9 6.03 7.09 -20.56
N GLY A 10 7.05 7.80 -20.05
CA GLY A 10 7.34 9.21 -20.32
C GLY A 10 6.55 10.21 -19.46
N GLN A 11 5.66 9.77 -18.57
CA GLN A 11 4.94 10.67 -17.67
C GLN A 11 5.85 11.21 -16.57
N GLN A 12 5.75 12.50 -16.28
CA GLN A 12 6.41 13.11 -15.13
C GLN A 12 5.48 13.09 -13.92
N VAL A 13 5.93 12.48 -12.83
CA VAL A 13 5.24 12.47 -11.55
C VAL A 13 6.10 13.16 -10.49
N ARG A 14 5.48 13.93 -9.60
CA ARG A 14 6.15 14.34 -8.36
C ARG A 14 6.12 13.14 -7.42
N GLY A 15 7.28 12.72 -6.94
CA GLY A 15 7.38 11.67 -5.94
C GLY A 15 8.20 12.13 -4.75
N CYS A 16 7.63 11.99 -3.56
CA CYS A 16 8.37 11.88 -2.31
C CYS A 16 8.77 10.42 -2.07
N LYS A 17 9.69 10.18 -1.12
CA LYS A 17 10.27 8.85 -0.87
C LYS A 17 9.16 7.82 -0.67
N ASN A 18 9.23 6.68 -1.36
CA ASN A 18 8.30 5.57 -1.13
C ASN A 18 8.33 5.18 0.38
N TYR A 19 7.21 5.31 1.11
CA TYR A 19 7.18 5.20 2.58
C TYR A 19 6.92 3.79 3.13
N ALA A 20 6.56 2.86 2.25
CA ALA A 20 6.68 1.42 2.48
C ALA A 20 6.88 0.74 1.13
N ILE A 21 8.12 0.33 0.84
CA ILE A 21 8.41 -0.65 -0.21
C ILE A 21 8.33 -2.00 0.49
N ASN A 22 7.48 -2.89 -0.04
CA ASN A 22 7.31 -4.29 0.37
C ASN A 22 8.64 -4.87 0.89
N PRO A 23 8.85 -5.02 2.21
CA PRO A 23 10.14 -5.43 2.73
C PRO A 23 10.47 -6.88 2.36
N LYS A 24 9.48 -7.66 1.89
CA LYS A 24 9.61 -9.07 1.50
C LYS A 24 8.59 -9.44 0.40
N PRO A 25 8.95 -9.36 -0.90
CA PRO A 25 8.18 -10.01 -1.95
C PRO A 25 7.92 -11.47 -1.58
N GLY A 26 6.66 -11.91 -1.63
CA GLY A 26 6.28 -13.26 -1.21
C GLY A 26 5.90 -13.41 0.26
N LEU A 27 5.76 -12.32 1.02
CA LEU A 27 5.23 -12.37 2.38
C LEU A 27 3.85 -13.04 2.40
N VAL A 28 3.73 -14.13 3.16
CA VAL A 28 2.48 -14.85 3.36
C VAL A 28 1.73 -14.27 4.55
N ILE A 29 0.45 -14.00 4.34
CA ILE A 29 -0.52 -13.50 5.33
C ILE A 29 -1.56 -14.60 5.47
N ASP A 30 -1.36 -15.49 6.43
CA ASP A 30 -2.29 -16.53 6.88
C ASP A 30 -2.88 -16.23 8.26
N THR A 31 -2.34 -15.18 8.91
CA THR A 31 -2.66 -14.70 10.25
C THR A 31 -2.49 -13.18 10.29
N ARG A 32 -2.55 -12.58 11.47
CA ARG A 32 -2.28 -11.14 11.65
C ARG A 32 -0.80 -10.84 11.42
N VAL A 33 -0.52 -9.97 10.46
CA VAL A 33 0.80 -9.42 10.16
C VAL A 33 0.80 -7.91 10.41
N GLU A 34 1.83 -7.42 11.07
CA GLU A 34 2.04 -5.98 11.29
C GLU A 34 3.31 -5.53 10.55
N LEU A 35 3.17 -4.51 9.72
CA LEU A 35 4.23 -3.91 8.95
C LEU A 35 4.49 -2.50 9.48
N SER A 36 5.72 -2.25 9.90
CA SER A 36 6.16 -0.90 10.23
C SER A 36 6.18 -0.05 8.97
N ILE A 37 5.37 1.01 8.96
CA ILE A 37 5.39 2.04 7.92
C ILE A 37 6.09 3.26 8.51
N SER A 38 6.98 3.87 7.73
CA SER A 38 7.58 5.16 8.08
C SER A 38 7.17 6.19 7.04
N LEU A 39 6.37 7.17 7.42
CA LEU A 39 6.01 8.34 6.58
C LEU A 39 7.01 9.48 6.82
N ASP A 40 7.25 10.35 5.84
CA ASP A 40 8.02 11.59 6.06
C ASP A 40 7.20 12.69 6.73
N SER A 41 7.86 13.81 7.05
CA SER A 41 7.23 14.99 7.64
C SER A 41 6.08 15.55 6.81
N ASP A 42 6.13 15.46 5.48
CA ASP A 42 5.12 16.03 4.57
C ASP A 42 3.86 15.16 4.61
N ALA A 43 3.99 13.84 4.43
CA ALA A 43 2.90 12.87 4.59
C ALA A 43 2.41 12.75 6.04
N LEU A 44 3.19 13.21 7.03
CA LEU A 44 2.77 13.25 8.43
C LEU A 44 1.78 14.37 8.75
N GLN A 45 1.68 15.41 7.92
CA GLN A 45 0.76 16.54 8.14
C GLN A 45 -0.70 16.08 8.15
N GLU A 46 -1.52 16.69 9.01
CA GLU A 46 -2.95 16.42 9.07
C GLU A 46 -3.64 16.88 7.80
N GLY A 47 -4.65 16.11 7.36
CA GLY A 47 -5.41 16.42 6.14
C GLY A 47 -4.69 16.10 4.82
N VAL A 48 -3.43 15.66 4.83
CA VAL A 48 -2.73 15.21 3.62
C VAL A 48 -3.33 13.87 3.15
N PRO A 49 -3.89 13.78 1.93
CA PRO A 49 -4.43 12.53 1.41
C PRO A 49 -3.34 11.50 1.16
N ILE A 50 -3.57 10.27 1.62
CA ILE A 50 -2.64 9.14 1.45
C ILE A 50 -3.38 7.97 0.81
N SER A 51 -2.71 7.28 -0.09
CA SER A 51 -3.21 6.07 -0.72
C SER A 51 -2.35 4.87 -0.37
N LEU A 52 -3.01 3.74 -0.09
CA LEU A 52 -2.39 2.43 0.03
C LEU A 52 -2.74 1.60 -1.20
N TYR A 53 -1.74 1.08 -1.89
CA TYR A 53 -1.91 0.10 -2.94
C TYR A 53 -1.45 -1.27 -2.46
N VAL A 54 -2.25 -2.30 -2.71
CA VAL A 54 -1.94 -3.68 -2.37
C VAL A 54 -2.32 -4.62 -3.50
N GLN A 55 -1.41 -5.54 -3.82
CA GLN A 55 -1.64 -6.59 -4.80
C GLN A 55 -0.89 -7.86 -4.43
N GLY A 56 -1.45 -9.00 -4.81
CA GLY A 56 -0.71 -10.24 -4.84
C GLY A 56 -1.52 -11.42 -5.31
N VAL A 57 -1.17 -12.60 -4.82
CA VAL A 57 -1.82 -13.86 -5.19
C VAL A 57 -2.50 -14.49 -3.98
N THR A 58 -3.62 -15.15 -4.23
CA THR A 58 -4.34 -15.94 -3.22
C THR A 58 -5.20 -16.99 -3.92
N ALA A 59 -5.26 -18.18 -3.32
CA ALA A 59 -6.20 -19.23 -3.69
C ALA A 59 -7.59 -19.03 -3.06
N ASN A 60 -7.73 -18.06 -2.15
CA ASN A 60 -9.00 -17.76 -1.51
C ASN A 60 -10.03 -17.28 -2.55
N THR A 61 -11.27 -17.69 -2.34
CA THR A 61 -12.42 -17.33 -3.18
C THR A 61 -13.49 -16.55 -2.42
N GLN A 62 -13.53 -16.65 -1.08
CA GLN A 62 -14.60 -16.07 -0.27
C GLN A 62 -14.07 -15.17 0.87
N THR A 63 -13.01 -15.57 1.56
CA THR A 63 -12.52 -14.84 2.73
C THR A 63 -11.70 -13.62 2.32
N SER A 64 -12.20 -12.42 2.60
CA SER A 64 -11.51 -11.14 2.35
C SER A 64 -10.27 -10.96 3.23
N LEU A 65 -9.27 -10.26 2.67
CA LEU A 65 -8.15 -9.72 3.44
C LEU A 65 -8.62 -8.46 4.17
N ARG A 66 -8.36 -8.38 5.47
CA ARG A 66 -8.61 -7.19 6.28
C ARG A 66 -7.35 -6.35 6.36
N VAL A 67 -7.48 -5.09 5.98
CA VAL A 67 -6.40 -4.12 5.96
C VAL A 67 -6.75 -2.98 6.89
N TRP A 68 -5.86 -2.68 7.82
CA TRP A 68 -6.04 -1.58 8.74
C TRP A 68 -4.75 -0.78 8.83
N VAL A 69 -4.83 0.53 8.63
CA VAL A 69 -3.70 1.42 8.88
C VAL A 69 -4.15 2.46 9.89
N ASN A 70 -3.55 2.39 11.08
CA ASN A 70 -3.91 3.25 12.19
C ASN A 70 -3.66 4.72 11.83
N GLY A 71 -4.71 5.54 11.91
CA GLY A 71 -4.67 6.97 11.55
C GLY A 71 -4.93 7.29 10.08
N LEU A 72 -5.06 6.29 9.19
CA LEU A 72 -5.55 6.48 7.82
C LEU A 72 -7.03 6.10 7.69
N VAL A 73 -7.46 5.00 8.30
CA VAL A 73 -8.86 4.54 8.21
C VAL A 73 -9.47 4.39 9.58
N SER A 74 -10.77 4.71 9.70
CA SER A 74 -11.53 4.62 10.96
C SER A 74 -11.80 3.18 11.41
N GLY A 75 -11.52 2.20 10.57
CA GLY A 75 -11.68 0.77 10.85
C GLY A 75 -10.99 -0.10 9.79
N PRO A 76 -11.09 -1.44 9.91
CA PRO A 76 -10.55 -2.34 8.91
C PRO A 76 -11.32 -2.21 7.59
N VAL A 77 -10.59 -2.17 6.49
CA VAL A 77 -11.12 -2.26 5.13
C VAL A 77 -11.02 -3.71 4.67
N GLU A 78 -12.10 -4.25 4.13
CA GLU A 78 -12.11 -5.61 3.58
C GLU A 78 -11.82 -5.56 2.07
N ILE A 79 -10.79 -6.28 1.65
CA ILE A 79 -10.38 -6.43 0.26
C ILE A 79 -10.71 -7.85 -0.16
N THR A 80 -11.59 -7.98 -1.14
CA THR A 80 -11.97 -9.29 -1.67
C THR A 80 -10.80 -9.96 -2.40
N PRO A 81 -10.78 -11.30 -2.52
CA PRO A 81 -9.72 -12.00 -3.26
C PRO A 81 -9.57 -11.52 -4.71
N VAL A 82 -10.68 -11.13 -5.36
CA VAL A 82 -10.67 -10.61 -6.74
C VAL A 82 -9.97 -9.25 -6.79
N GLN A 83 -10.32 -8.33 -5.88
CA GLN A 83 -9.66 -7.02 -5.78
C GLN A 83 -8.17 -7.16 -5.47
N PHE A 84 -7.80 -8.06 -4.56
CA PHE A 84 -6.39 -8.28 -4.20
C PHE A 84 -5.54 -8.77 -5.38
N ARG A 85 -6.11 -9.64 -6.24
CA ARG A 85 -5.43 -10.12 -7.46
C ARG A 85 -5.33 -9.02 -8.53
N ALA A 86 -6.39 -8.25 -8.72
CA ALA A 86 -6.41 -7.14 -9.67
C ALA A 86 -5.48 -5.98 -9.25
N GLY A 87 -5.21 -5.85 -7.95
CA GLY A 87 -4.61 -4.67 -7.36
C GLY A 87 -5.71 -3.77 -6.81
N TYR A 88 -5.57 -3.37 -5.55
CA TYR A 88 -6.55 -2.55 -4.86
C TYR A 88 -5.89 -1.30 -4.30
N ARG A 89 -6.42 -0.14 -4.70
CA ARG A 89 -6.06 1.17 -4.16
C ARG A 89 -7.10 1.58 -3.12
N LEU A 90 -6.62 1.87 -1.92
CA LEU A 90 -7.38 2.47 -0.84
C LEU A 90 -6.97 3.92 -0.70
N ASP A 91 -7.87 4.84 -1.06
CA ASP A 91 -7.70 6.27 -0.84
C ASP A 91 -8.22 6.66 0.55
N SER A 92 -7.43 7.44 1.28
CA SER A 92 -7.81 7.96 2.59
C SER A 92 -7.56 9.47 2.66
N ALA A 93 -8.60 10.19 3.09
CA ALA A 93 -8.44 11.48 3.71
C ALA A 93 -7.93 11.23 5.15
N LYS A 94 -6.63 11.40 5.35
CA LYS A 94 -5.97 11.13 6.63
C LYS A 94 -6.65 11.92 7.76
N ALA A 95 -7.18 11.19 8.75
CA ALA A 95 -7.99 11.77 9.82
C ALA A 95 -7.17 12.33 11.00
N GLY A 96 -5.85 12.13 11.03
CA GLY A 96 -4.96 12.64 12.10
C GLY A 96 -3.49 12.37 11.82
N SER A 97 -2.60 12.65 12.79
CA SER A 97 -1.13 12.52 12.65
C SER A 97 -0.58 11.07 12.61
N GLY A 98 -1.37 10.12 12.12
CA GLY A 98 -1.17 8.65 12.17
C GLY A 98 0.27 8.17 12.19
N ARG A 99 0.64 7.47 13.28
CA ARG A 99 1.95 6.84 13.52
C ARG A 99 1.84 5.34 13.86
N GLY A 100 0.91 4.60 13.25
CA GLY A 100 0.75 3.18 13.56
C GLY A 100 1.08 2.24 12.40
N PRO A 101 1.31 0.95 12.72
CA PRO A 101 1.66 -0.05 11.71
C PRO A 101 0.50 -0.28 10.73
N LEU A 102 0.84 -0.72 9.52
CA LEU A 102 -0.10 -1.37 8.63
C LEU A 102 -0.33 -2.78 9.13
N VAL A 103 -1.58 -3.10 9.39
CA VAL A 103 -2.01 -4.41 9.81
C VAL A 103 -2.74 -5.08 8.65
N LEU A 104 -2.28 -6.28 8.32
CA LEU A 104 -2.90 -7.19 7.36
C LEU A 104 -3.37 -8.42 8.12
N ASN A 105 -4.61 -8.84 7.93
CA ASN A 105 -5.17 -9.96 8.67
C ASN A 105 -6.16 -10.73 7.81
N VAL A 106 -6.21 -12.05 7.99
CA VAL A 106 -7.19 -12.92 7.37
C VAL A 106 -7.71 -13.90 8.43
N THR A 107 -9.01 -14.23 8.38
CA THR A 107 -9.62 -15.17 9.33
C THR A 107 -9.53 -16.63 8.88
N SER A 108 -9.29 -16.88 7.59
CA SER A 108 -9.12 -18.20 6.99
C SER A 108 -8.44 -18.12 5.63
N GLY A 109 -7.63 -19.14 5.32
CA GLY A 109 -6.83 -19.20 4.10
C GLY A 109 -5.60 -18.28 4.14
N SER A 110 -4.99 -18.02 2.98
CA SER A 110 -3.75 -17.25 2.92
C SER A 110 -3.66 -16.33 1.71
N TYR A 111 -2.93 -15.24 1.88
CA TYR A 111 -2.62 -14.25 0.85
C TYR A 111 -1.11 -14.08 0.74
N THR A 112 -0.57 -14.07 -0.47
CA THR A 112 0.84 -13.79 -0.70
C THR A 112 0.98 -12.40 -1.30
N LEU A 113 1.63 -11.51 -0.56
CA LEU A 113 1.85 -10.13 -0.95
C LEU A 113 2.94 -10.05 -2.02
N GLN A 114 2.60 -9.47 -3.18
CA GLN A 114 3.55 -9.20 -4.25
C GLN A 114 3.91 -7.73 -4.32
N ARG A 115 2.91 -6.84 -4.23
CA ARG A 115 3.10 -5.40 -4.30
C ARG A 115 2.39 -4.72 -3.13
N LEU A 116 3.11 -3.78 -2.52
CA LEU A 116 2.61 -2.94 -1.45
C LEU A 116 3.28 -1.58 -1.56
N ALA A 117 2.46 -0.53 -1.62
CA ALA A 117 2.94 0.85 -1.63
C ALA A 117 2.04 1.74 -0.80
N LEU A 118 2.63 2.62 -0.02
CA LEU A 118 1.94 3.70 0.68
C LEU A 118 2.58 5.03 0.29
N MET A 119 1.76 5.93 -0.26
CA MET A 119 2.22 7.20 -0.87
C MET A 119 1.14 8.28 -0.71
N MET A 120 1.48 9.55 -0.94
CA MET A 120 0.45 10.59 -1.04
C MET A 120 -0.49 10.30 -2.23
N SER A 121 -1.77 10.64 -2.12
CA SER A 121 -2.77 10.18 -3.09
C SER A 121 -2.59 10.75 -4.49
N ASP A 122 -2.06 11.96 -4.60
CA ASP A 122 -1.73 12.63 -5.85
C ASP A 122 -0.47 12.06 -6.51
N GLU A 123 0.41 11.42 -5.74
CA GLU A 123 1.61 10.73 -6.21
C GLU A 123 1.35 9.26 -6.57
N MET A 124 0.28 8.66 -6.04
CA MET A 124 -0.06 7.26 -6.29
C MET A 124 -0.54 7.07 -7.73
N ASN A 125 0.36 6.56 -8.58
CA ASN A 125 0.04 6.02 -9.90
C ASN A 125 0.41 4.54 -9.93
N GLU A 126 -0.56 3.66 -10.21
CA GLU A 126 -0.36 2.21 -10.19
C GLU A 126 0.73 1.75 -11.17
N CYS A 127 0.89 2.44 -12.31
CA CYS A 127 1.99 2.20 -13.24
C CYS A 127 3.36 2.54 -12.61
N HIS A 128 3.44 3.60 -11.80
CA HIS A 128 4.65 3.98 -11.08
C HIS A 128 5.03 2.98 -10.00
N VAL A 129 4.03 2.43 -9.30
CA VAL A 129 4.24 1.40 -8.28
C VAL A 129 4.84 0.15 -8.92
N ILE A 130 4.32 -0.27 -10.08
CA ILE A 130 4.80 -1.44 -10.81
C ILE A 130 6.24 -1.23 -11.31
N GLU A 131 6.51 -0.14 -12.02
CA GLU A 131 7.83 0.14 -12.61
C GLU A 131 8.93 0.23 -11.55
N ARG A 132 8.66 0.91 -10.42
CA ARG A 132 9.65 0.98 -9.33
C ARG A 132 9.87 -0.34 -8.62
N PHE A 133 8.85 -1.18 -8.50
CA PHE A 133 9.04 -2.51 -7.93
C PHE A 133 10.02 -3.33 -8.75
N ASP A 134 9.87 -3.29 -10.08
CA ASP A 134 10.75 -4.03 -10.98
C ASP A 134 12.17 -3.43 -10.95
N GLU A 135 12.35 -2.10 -10.86
CA GLU A 135 13.67 -1.45 -10.75
C GLU A 135 14.47 -1.81 -9.47
N TYR A 136 13.80 -2.01 -8.34
CA TYR A 136 14.46 -2.30 -7.05
C TYR A 136 14.72 -3.79 -6.79
N TYR A 137 14.07 -4.70 -7.52
CA TYR A 137 14.11 -6.14 -7.26
C TYR A 137 14.44 -7.01 -8.49
N SER A 138 14.79 -6.41 -9.63
CA SER A 138 15.44 -7.07 -10.77
C SER A 138 16.95 -7.25 -10.55
#